data_AF-A0A645AJZ3-F1
#
_entry.id   AF-A0A645AJZ3-F1
#
_cell.length_a   1.000
_cell.length_b   1.000
_cell.length_c   1.000
_cell.angle_alpha   90.00
_cell.angle_beta   90.00
_cell.angle_gamma   90.00
#
_symmetry.space_group_name_H-M   'P 1'
#
loop_
_entity.id
_entity.type
_entity.pdbx_description
1 polymer ?
#
loop_
_entity_poly.entity_id
_entity_poly.type
_entity_poly.pdbx_seq_one_letter_code
_entity_poly.pdbx_strand_id
1 'polypeptide(L)'
;MGHPKEDIIAGLCKAVVSNYLNNVGKGKKIVSPVVFQGGVSKNNGVTQAFNEALGCDIIVDENGHLMGAFGVAILAGRSSKRKVFDFSVEDMDFKTKDTNCGKCPNNCEIICVYRDGVLIDSWGNRCDKGVIKTGTKLAN
;
A
#
# COMPACT_ATOMS: atom_id res chain seq x y z
N MET A 1 12.29 23.79 30.00
CA MET A 1 12.10 22.33 30.01
C MET A 1 11.84 21.87 28.59
N GLY A 2 12.54 20.85 28.13
CA GLY A 2 12.41 20.29 26.79
C GLY A 2 13.07 18.93 26.77
N HIS A 3 12.63 18.06 25.86
CA HIS A 3 13.25 16.75 25.67
C HIS A 3 14.48 16.88 24.75
N PRO A 4 15.51 16.05 24.95
CA PRO A 4 16.58 15.86 23.97
C PRO A 4 16.00 15.52 22.59
N LYS A 5 16.68 15.94 21.51
CA LYS A 5 16.21 15.68 20.13
C LYS A 5 16.13 14.19 19.85
N GLU A 6 17.05 13.44 20.42
CA GLU A 6 17.17 11.98 20.32
C GLU A 6 15.91 11.31 20.88
N ASP A 7 15.43 11.77 22.04
CA ASP A 7 14.19 11.27 22.66
C ASP A 7 12.96 11.60 21.84
N ILE A 8 12.92 12.79 21.23
CA ILE A 8 11.82 13.20 20.34
C ILE A 8 11.78 12.30 19.10
N ILE A 9 12.93 12.05 18.47
CA ILE A 9 13.04 11.19 17.27
C ILE A 9 12.68 9.74 17.61
N ALA A 10 13.16 9.22 18.74
CA ALA A 10 12.82 7.88 19.21
C ALA A 10 11.32 7.75 19.49
N GLY A 11 10.73 8.76 20.15
CA GLY A 11 9.29 8.84 20.40
C GLY A 11 8.46 8.82 19.11
N LEU A 12 8.89 9.54 18.07
CA LEU A 12 8.23 9.53 16.76
C LEU A 12 8.28 8.14 16.11
N CYS A 13 9.44 7.47 16.12
CA CYS A 13 9.58 6.13 15.55
C CYS A 13 8.67 5.12 16.27
N LYS A 14 8.63 5.18 17.61
CA LYS A 14 7.73 4.36 18.43
C LYS A 14 6.27 4.63 18.12
N ALA A 15 5.88 5.90 17.97
CA ALA A 15 4.51 6.28 17.62
C ALA A 15 4.07 5.72 16.26
N VAL A 16 4.95 5.73 15.25
CA VAL A 16 4.69 5.13 13.93
C VAL A 16 4.42 3.62 14.06
N VAL A 17 5.27 2.90 14.79
CA VAL A 17 5.12 1.45 14.98
C VAL A 17 3.86 1.11 15.77
N SER A 18 3.61 1.80 16.89
CA SER A 18 2.39 1.59 17.69
C SER A 18 1.12 1.87 16.88
N ASN A 19 1.13 2.91 16.04
CA ASN A 19 0.00 3.20 15.16
C ASN A 19 -0.26 2.05 14.17
N TYR A 20 0.80 1.53 13.55
CA TYR A 20 0.71 0.41 12.61
C TYR A 20 0.16 -0.84 13.30
N LEU A 21 0.70 -1.23 14.44
CA LEU A 21 0.27 -2.43 15.17
C LEU A 21 -1.21 -2.34 15.60
N ASN A 22 -1.65 -1.17 16.05
CA ASN A 22 -3.03 -0.95 16.50
C ASN A 22 -4.03 -0.91 15.32
N ASN A 23 -3.70 -0.16 14.26
CA ASN A 23 -4.65 0.12 13.18
C ASN A 23 -4.59 -0.87 12.02
N VAL A 24 -3.40 -1.40 11.71
CA VAL A 24 -3.17 -2.32 10.59
C VAL A 24 -3.00 -3.74 11.11
N GLY A 25 -2.18 -3.92 12.15
CA GLY A 25 -1.99 -5.20 12.83
C GLY A 25 -3.29 -5.73 13.42
N LYS A 26 -4.12 -4.86 14.02
CA LYS A 26 -5.46 -5.19 14.57
C LYS A 26 -5.50 -6.47 15.42
N GLY A 27 -4.51 -6.64 16.30
CA GLY A 27 -4.42 -7.80 17.19
C GLY A 27 -3.98 -9.11 16.53
N LYS A 28 -3.58 -9.09 15.25
CA LYS A 28 -3.00 -10.26 14.59
C LYS A 28 -1.70 -10.65 15.27
N LYS A 29 -1.51 -11.95 15.49
CA LYS A 29 -0.24 -12.49 15.99
C LYS A 29 0.82 -12.43 14.89
N ILE A 30 1.82 -11.57 15.06
CA ILE A 30 2.99 -11.48 14.20
C ILE A 30 4.06 -12.40 14.78
N VAL A 31 4.57 -13.33 13.98
CA VAL A 31 5.57 -14.33 14.39
C VAL A 31 6.76 -14.32 13.44
N SER A 32 7.94 -14.67 13.96
CA SER A 32 9.15 -14.76 13.17
C SER A 32 9.09 -15.90 12.12
N PRO A 33 9.81 -15.78 10.99
CA PRO A 33 10.61 -14.61 10.57
C PRO A 33 9.72 -13.44 10.11
N VAL A 34 10.08 -12.21 10.54
CA VAL A 34 9.36 -10.99 10.15
C VAL A 34 10.23 -10.20 9.17
N VAL A 35 9.68 -9.91 7.98
CA VAL A 35 10.35 -9.11 6.96
C VAL A 35 9.67 -7.76 6.86
N PHE A 36 10.44 -6.67 6.98
CA PHE A 36 9.93 -5.31 6.85
C PHE A 36 10.33 -4.72 5.50
N GLN A 37 9.33 -4.33 4.71
CA GLN A 37 9.47 -3.91 3.31
C GLN A 37 8.79 -2.55 3.07
N GLY A 38 9.09 -1.93 1.93
CA GLY A 38 8.61 -0.60 1.56
C GLY A 38 9.57 0.53 1.97
N GLY A 39 9.28 1.77 1.58
CA GLY A 39 10.21 2.89 1.78
C GLY A 39 10.59 3.13 3.24
N VAL A 40 9.63 2.95 4.17
CA VAL A 40 9.86 3.15 5.61
C VAL A 40 10.81 2.11 6.22
N SER A 41 11.01 0.95 5.57
CA SER A 41 12.00 -0.04 6.01
C SER A 41 13.43 0.49 6.02
N LYS A 42 13.71 1.60 5.31
CA LYS A 42 15.01 2.27 5.33
C LYS A 42 15.22 3.20 6.51
N ASN A 43 14.19 3.41 7.33
CA ASN A 43 14.32 4.14 8.58
C ASN A 43 14.77 3.17 9.68
N ASN A 44 16.05 3.27 10.06
CA ASN A 44 16.63 2.42 11.10
C ASN A 44 15.96 2.59 12.46
N GLY A 45 15.48 3.81 12.80
CA GLY A 45 14.75 4.07 14.04
C GLY A 45 13.39 3.37 14.09
N VAL A 46 12.66 3.34 12.97
CA VAL A 46 11.38 2.62 12.85
C VAL A 46 11.62 1.11 12.87
N THR A 47 12.67 0.63 12.21
CA THR A 47 13.06 -0.78 12.24
C THR A 47 13.40 -1.23 13.66
N GLN A 48 14.20 -0.43 14.39
CA GLN A 48 14.51 -0.68 15.79
C GLN A 48 13.25 -0.68 16.67
N ALA A 49 12.33 0.28 16.47
CA ALA A 49 11.07 0.32 17.18
C ALA A 49 10.19 -0.92 16.91
N PHE A 50 10.22 -1.49 15.70
CA PHE A 50 9.54 -2.76 15.40
C PHE A 50 10.19 -3.95 16.12
N ASN A 51 11.52 -4.02 16.15
CA ASN A 51 12.24 -5.06 16.91
C ASN A 51 11.83 -5.03 18.39
N GLU A 52 11.84 -3.85 19.01
CA GLU A 52 11.42 -3.65 20.40
C GLU A 52 9.95 -4.04 20.64
N ALA A 53 9.05 -3.60 19.76
CA ALA A 53 7.61 -3.83 19.92
C ALA A 53 7.21 -5.30 19.71
N LEU A 54 7.90 -6.02 18.81
CA LEU A 54 7.60 -7.41 18.47
C LEU A 54 8.44 -8.41 19.26
N GLY A 55 9.52 -7.98 19.91
CA GLY A 55 10.43 -8.85 20.67
C GLY A 55 11.13 -9.91 19.80
N CYS A 56 11.31 -9.63 18.50
CA CYS A 56 12.00 -10.52 17.57
C CYS A 56 12.72 -9.73 16.47
N ASP A 57 13.71 -10.36 15.85
CA ASP A 57 14.52 -9.75 14.80
C ASP A 57 13.70 -9.45 13.54
N ILE A 58 13.84 -8.22 13.05
CA ILE A 58 13.22 -7.73 11.83
C ILE A 58 14.24 -7.79 10.68
N ILE A 59 13.90 -8.56 9.65
CA ILE A 59 14.71 -8.69 8.45
C ILE A 59 14.37 -7.53 7.50
N VAL A 60 15.37 -6.75 7.12
CA VAL A 60 15.24 -5.69 6.13
C VAL A 60 16.16 -5.98 4.95
N ASP A 61 15.57 -6.12 3.77
CA ASP A 61 16.32 -6.31 2.52
C ASP A 61 16.95 -4.98 2.05
N GLU A 62 18.15 -5.02 1.47
CA GLU A 62 18.83 -3.86 0.91
C GLU A 62 17.99 -3.16 -0.17
N ASN A 63 17.21 -3.92 -0.92
CA ASN A 63 16.29 -3.43 -1.93
C ASN A 63 14.82 -3.50 -1.47
N GLY A 64 14.54 -3.60 -0.17
CA GLY A 64 13.19 -3.71 0.38
C GLY A 64 12.24 -2.56 -0.01
N HIS A 65 12.78 -1.39 -0.33
CA HIS A 65 12.02 -0.23 -0.84
C HIS A 65 11.56 -0.39 -2.31
N LEU A 66 12.19 -1.30 -3.07
CA LEU A 66 11.87 -1.63 -4.46
C LEU A 66 10.97 -2.86 -4.58
N MET A 67 10.52 -3.43 -3.46
CA MET A 67 9.81 -4.72 -3.47
C MET A 67 8.53 -4.69 -4.31
N GLY A 68 7.84 -3.54 -4.39
CA GLY A 68 6.69 -3.37 -5.28
C GLY A 68 7.06 -3.55 -6.76
N ALA A 69 8.18 -2.98 -7.20
CA ALA A 69 8.66 -3.11 -8.57
C ALA A 69 9.09 -4.55 -8.89
N PHE A 70 9.80 -5.22 -7.98
CA PHE A 70 10.13 -6.63 -8.14
C PHE A 70 8.89 -7.51 -8.23
N GLY A 71 7.88 -7.26 -7.38
CA GLY A 71 6.61 -7.97 -7.44
C GLY A 71 5.94 -7.85 -8.80
N VAL A 72 5.86 -6.63 -9.35
CA VAL A 72 5.32 -6.38 -10.69
C VAL A 72 6.14 -7.10 -11.76
N ALA A 73 7.48 -7.04 -11.71
CA ALA A 73 8.34 -7.70 -12.67
C ALA A 73 8.18 -9.23 -12.66
N ILE A 74 8.08 -9.84 -11.48
CA ILE A 74 7.84 -11.29 -11.32
C ILE A 74 6.46 -11.67 -11.90
N LEU A 75 5.41 -10.90 -11.58
CA LEU A 75 4.06 -11.14 -12.09
C LEU A 75 4.00 -11.01 -13.62
N ALA A 76 4.64 -9.98 -14.17
CA ALA A 76 4.75 -9.78 -15.62
C ALA A 76 5.54 -10.91 -16.29
N GLY A 77 6.64 -11.36 -15.67
CA GLY A 77 7.46 -12.48 -16.18
C GLY A 77 6.72 -13.83 -16.19
N ARG A 78 5.76 -14.03 -15.27
CA ARG A 78 4.88 -15.21 -15.23
C ARG A 78 3.69 -15.12 -16.20
N SER A 79 3.41 -13.94 -16.74
CA SER A 79 2.32 -13.73 -17.70
C SER A 79 2.73 -14.24 -19.09
N SER A 80 1.83 -14.95 -19.76
CA SER A 80 1.97 -15.31 -21.18
C SER A 80 1.70 -14.13 -22.12
N LYS A 81 1.06 -13.07 -21.60
CA LYS A 81 0.76 -11.84 -22.36
C LYS A 81 1.97 -10.93 -22.33
N ARG A 82 2.82 -11.02 -23.35
CA ARG A 82 3.88 -10.03 -23.60
C ARG A 82 3.37 -8.94 -24.53
N LYS A 83 3.71 -7.70 -24.21
CA LYS A 83 3.55 -6.54 -25.09
C LYS A 83 4.92 -5.93 -25.30
N VAL A 84 5.13 -5.33 -26.47
CA VAL A 84 6.32 -4.48 -26.69
C VAL A 84 6.20 -3.29 -25.75
N PHE A 85 7.28 -2.98 -25.03
CA PHE A 85 7.36 -1.77 -24.23
C PHE A 85 7.60 -0.59 -25.18
N ASP A 86 6.77 0.44 -25.05
CA ASP A 86 6.93 1.71 -25.74
C ASP A 86 6.64 2.85 -24.75
N PHE A 87 6.96 4.07 -25.16
CA PHE A 87 6.69 5.28 -24.37
C PHE A 87 5.28 5.84 -24.62
N SER A 88 4.36 5.07 -25.22
CA SER A 88 2.98 5.52 -25.48
C SER A 88 2.19 5.80 -24.20
N VAL A 89 2.77 5.51 -23.03
CA VAL A 89 2.22 5.91 -21.72
C VAL A 89 2.02 7.42 -21.59
N GLU A 90 2.81 8.22 -22.31
CA GLU A 90 2.64 9.67 -22.37
C GLU A 90 1.32 10.08 -23.04
N ASP A 91 0.82 9.27 -23.97
CA ASP A 91 -0.40 9.54 -24.73
C ASP A 91 -1.66 8.95 -24.05
N MET A 92 -1.52 8.26 -22.92
CA MET A 92 -2.63 7.61 -22.23
C MET A 92 -3.43 8.63 -21.40
N ASP A 93 -4.75 8.69 -21.61
CA ASP A 93 -5.63 9.57 -20.82
C ASP A 93 -6.08 8.83 -19.56
N PHE A 94 -5.58 9.27 -18.40
CA PHE A 94 -6.01 8.76 -17.10
C PHE A 94 -6.98 9.73 -16.41
N LYS A 95 -8.16 9.22 -16.07
CA LYS A 95 -9.19 9.98 -15.35
C LYS A 95 -9.57 9.27 -14.06
N THR A 96 -9.60 10.03 -12.98
CA THR A 96 -10.05 9.56 -11.67
C THR A 96 -11.43 10.15 -11.39
N LYS A 97 -12.39 9.32 -10.99
CA LYS A 97 -13.71 9.76 -10.50
C LYS A 97 -14.03 9.06 -9.19
N ASP A 98 -14.66 9.77 -8.26
CA ASP A 98 -15.24 9.20 -7.05
C ASP A 98 -16.69 8.75 -7.29
N THR A 99 -17.10 7.74 -6.55
CA THR A 99 -18.50 7.32 -6.49
C THR A 99 -18.83 6.74 -5.12
N ASN A 100 -20.05 6.97 -4.63
CA ASN A 100 -20.50 6.41 -3.36
C ASN A 100 -21.20 5.07 -3.58
N CYS A 101 -20.79 4.05 -2.82
CA CYS A 101 -21.26 2.68 -2.98
C CYS A 101 -22.79 2.50 -2.76
N GLY A 102 -23.35 3.12 -1.72
CA GLY A 102 -24.78 3.06 -1.39
C GLY A 102 -25.35 1.72 -0.90
N LYS A 103 -24.58 0.61 -0.90
CA LYS A 103 -25.10 -0.75 -0.64
C LYS A 103 -25.18 -1.17 0.84
N CYS A 104 -24.68 -0.35 1.76
CA CYS A 104 -24.78 -0.56 3.20
C CYS A 104 -24.57 0.77 3.95
N PRO A 105 -24.83 0.84 5.27
CA PRO A 105 -24.70 2.08 6.05
C PRO A 105 -23.32 2.73 6.03
N ASN A 106 -22.25 1.99 5.72
CA ASN A 106 -20.90 2.56 5.63
C ASN A 106 -20.72 3.47 4.39
N ASN A 107 -21.60 3.36 3.38
CA ASN A 107 -21.63 4.17 2.16
C ASN A 107 -20.24 4.61 1.66
N CYS A 108 -19.35 3.62 1.42
CA CYS A 108 -17.94 3.90 1.13
C CYS A 108 -17.79 4.80 -0.10
N GLU A 109 -16.90 5.79 0.00
CA GLU A 109 -16.34 6.47 -1.16
C GLU A 109 -15.40 5.51 -1.90
N ILE A 110 -15.64 5.33 -3.20
CA ILE A 110 -14.88 4.48 -4.09
C ILE A 110 -14.24 5.36 -5.15
N ILE A 111 -12.92 5.29 -5.22
CA ILE A 111 -12.13 5.96 -6.25
C ILE A 111 -12.01 5.01 -7.44
N CYS A 112 -12.44 5.46 -8.60
CA CYS A 112 -12.39 4.75 -9.87
C CYS A 112 -11.33 5.36 -10.78
N VAL A 113 -10.44 4.53 -11.34
CA VAL A 113 -9.42 4.96 -12.29
C VAL A 113 -9.75 4.42 -13.68
N TYR A 114 -9.89 5.35 -14.62
CA TYR A 114 -10.17 5.09 -16.01
C TYR A 114 -8.93 5.39 -16.83
N ARG A 115 -8.67 4.52 -17.81
CA ARG A 115 -7.68 4.74 -18.86
C ARG A 115 -8.41 4.72 -20.19
N ASP A 116 -8.25 5.77 -20.98
CA ASP A 116 -8.89 5.90 -22.31
C ASP A 116 -10.42 5.68 -22.23
N GLY A 117 -11.03 6.18 -21.15
CA GLY A 117 -12.46 6.02 -20.85
C GLY A 117 -12.88 4.63 -20.37
N VAL A 118 -11.95 3.68 -20.16
CA VAL A 118 -12.24 2.34 -19.65
C VAL A 118 -11.78 2.20 -18.21
N LEU A 119 -12.66 1.73 -17.32
CA LEU A 119 -12.33 1.48 -15.92
C LEU A 119 -11.25 0.38 -15.82
N ILE A 120 -10.07 0.75 -15.36
CA ILE A 120 -8.95 -0.19 -15.18
C ILE A 120 -8.82 -0.66 -13.74
N ASP A 121 -9.23 0.15 -12.76
CA ASP A 121 -9.19 -0.23 -11.36
C ASP A 121 -10.14 0.62 -10.50
N SER A 122 -10.47 0.13 -9.30
CA SER A 122 -11.23 0.88 -8.29
C SER A 122 -10.90 0.43 -6.88
N TRP A 123 -10.80 1.37 -5.92
CA TRP A 123 -10.54 1.06 -4.51
C TRP A 123 -11.31 1.97 -3.56
N GLY A 124 -11.39 1.59 -2.28
CA GLY A 124 -12.07 2.35 -1.22
C GLY A 124 -13.22 1.59 -0.54
N ASN A 125 -13.68 0.48 -1.13
CA ASN A 125 -14.70 -0.36 -0.54
C ASN A 125 -14.18 -1.11 0.72
N ARG A 126 -15.00 -1.15 1.78
CA ARG A 126 -14.69 -1.92 3.01
C ARG A 126 -15.21 -3.35 3.01
N CYS A 127 -16.00 -3.72 2.00
CA CYS A 127 -16.59 -5.06 1.85
C CYS A 127 -16.79 -5.38 0.37
N ASP A 128 -17.04 -6.66 0.08
CA ASP A 128 -17.15 -7.16 -1.30
C ASP A 128 -18.34 -6.58 -2.07
N LYS A 129 -19.38 -6.10 -1.37
CA LYS A 129 -20.54 -5.46 -2.00
C LYS A 129 -20.13 -4.22 -2.79
N GLY A 130 -19.08 -3.52 -2.37
CA GLY A 130 -18.59 -2.30 -3.02
C GLY A 130 -17.63 -2.54 -4.19
N VAL A 131 -17.38 -3.78 -4.59
CA VAL A 131 -16.50 -4.06 -5.74
C VAL A 131 -17.16 -3.59 -7.04
N ILE A 132 -16.41 -2.83 -7.84
CA ILE A 132 -16.80 -2.39 -9.18
C ILE A 132 -16.00 -3.21 -10.20
N LYS A 133 -16.66 -3.75 -11.23
CA LYS A 133 -16.00 -4.57 -12.24
C LYS A 133 -15.25 -3.70 -13.25
N THR A 134 -13.97 -3.98 -13.42
CA THR A 134 -13.10 -3.40 -14.46
C THR A 134 -13.64 -3.69 -15.87
N GLY A 135 -13.34 -2.82 -16.84
CA GLY A 135 -13.81 -2.91 -18.21
C GLY A 135 -15.11 -2.14 -18.48
N THR A 136 -15.70 -1.52 -17.46
CA THR A 136 -16.86 -0.63 -17.62
C THR A 136 -16.42 0.66 -18.28
N LYS A 137 -17.11 1.09 -19.36
CA LYS A 137 -16.83 2.38 -20.00
C LYS A 137 -17.36 3.52 -19.12
N LEU A 138 -16.62 4.61 -19.09
CA LEU A 138 -17.04 5.87 -18.49
C LEU A 138 -18.34 6.29 -19.20
N ALA A 139 -19.44 6.40 -18.45
CA ALA A 139 -20.64 7.05 -18.98
C ALA A 139 -20.30 8.53 -19.21
N ASN A 140 -20.58 9.01 -20.42
CA ASN A 140 -20.48 10.42 -20.78
C ASN A 140 -21.41 11.27 -19.90
#